data_AF-A0AAU5ZHG0-F1
#
_entry.id   AF-A0AAU5ZHG0-F1
#
_cell.length_a   1.000
_cell.length_b   1.000
_cell.length_c   1.000
_cell.angle_alpha   90.00
_cell.angle_beta   90.00
_cell.angle_gamma   90.00
#
_symmetry.space_group_name_H-M   'P 1'
#
loop_
_entity.id
_entity.type
_entity.pdbx_description
1 polymer ?
#
loop_
_entity_poly.entity_id
_entity_poly.type
_entity_poly.pdbx_seq_one_letter_code
_entity_poly.pdbx_strand_id
1 'polypeptide(L)'
;MPRTVLIAVHVAWPAGILLLRLITRVRRRCLAAAGIGWLAAVVVATTATPTSRALPIGLILGAGIAIGGCLATARGVTFTWEQQQTYWAYDGKIPPGDRLVEVLTGLVGLIGVMALA
;
A
#
# COMPACT_ATOMS: atom_id res chain seq x y z
N MET A 1 5.07 12.44 16.84
CA MET A 1 4.10 13.16 15.97
C MET A 1 2.72 13.27 16.64
N PRO A 2 1.90 14.30 16.32
CA PRO A 2 0.54 14.43 16.85
C PRO A 2 -0.39 13.33 16.32
N ARG A 3 -1.29 12.83 17.18
CA ARG A 3 -2.29 11.80 16.82
C ARG A 3 -3.18 12.22 15.64
N THR A 4 -3.57 13.50 15.58
CA THR A 4 -4.39 14.07 14.50
C THR A 4 -3.71 13.97 13.14
N VAL A 5 -2.40 14.20 13.08
CA VAL A 5 -1.61 14.07 11.84
C VAL A 5 -1.60 12.61 11.37
N LEU A 6 -1.41 11.65 12.26
CA LEU A 6 -1.40 10.23 11.90
C LEU A 6 -2.77 9.75 11.41
N ILE A 7 -3.86 10.23 12.00
CA ILE A 7 -5.22 9.96 11.52
C ILE A 7 -5.42 10.58 10.13
N ALA A 8 -5.00 11.83 9.93
CA ALA A 8 -5.09 12.48 8.63
C ALA A 8 -4.33 11.68 7.55
N VAL A 9 -3.18 11.09 7.87
CA VAL A 9 -2.42 10.23 6.95
C VAL A 9 -3.19 8.95 6.59
N HIS A 10 -3.86 8.30 7.56
CA HIS A 10 -4.69 7.12 7.29
C HIS A 10 -5.86 7.42 6.33
N VAL A 11 -6.38 8.65 6.33
CA VAL A 11 -7.48 9.08 5.46
C VAL A 11 -6.94 9.59 4.12
N ALA A 12 -5.87 10.38 4.13
CA ALA A 12 -5.26 10.97 2.94
C ALA A 12 -4.62 9.90 2.04
N TRP A 13 -4.14 8.79 2.59
CA TRP A 13 -3.52 7.72 1.83
C TRP A 13 -4.45 7.10 0.77
N PRO A 14 -5.63 6.52 1.12
CA PRO A 14 -6.54 5.98 0.11
C PRO A 14 -7.09 7.07 -0.82
N ALA A 15 -7.34 8.27 -0.30
CA ALA A 15 -7.79 9.40 -1.12
C ALA A 15 -6.74 9.79 -2.19
N GLY A 16 -5.46 9.83 -1.81
CA GLY A 16 -4.35 10.11 -2.72
C GLY A 16 -4.19 9.03 -3.79
N ILE A 17 -4.36 7.75 -3.43
CA ILE A 17 -4.36 6.66 -4.42
C ILE A 17 -5.53 6.79 -5.40
N LEU A 18 -6.73 7.13 -4.92
CA LEU A 18 -7.89 7.36 -5.79
C LEU A 18 -7.67 8.54 -6.72
N LEU A 19 -7.08 9.64 -6.23
CA LEU A 19 -6.71 10.78 -7.06
C LEU A 19 -5.68 10.38 -8.13
N LEU A 20 -4.64 9.63 -7.75
CA LEU A 20 -3.63 9.13 -8.69
C LEU A 20 -4.26 8.24 -9.76
N ARG A 21 -5.25 7.43 -9.41
CA ARG A 21 -6.01 6.60 -10.37
C ARG A 21 -6.81 7.45 -11.37
N LEU A 22 -7.29 8.62 -10.98
CA LEU A 22 -8.02 9.52 -11.89
C LEU A 22 -7.09 10.19 -12.91
N ILE A 23 -5.85 10.44 -12.52
CA ILE A 23 -4.87 11.18 -13.34
C ILE A 23 -3.96 10.23 -14.15
N THR A 24 -3.72 9.02 -13.62
CA THR A 24 -2.79 8.05 -14.20
C THR A 24 -3.38 6.66 -14.26
N ARG A 25 -2.92 5.84 -15.21
CA ARG A 25 -3.34 4.44 -15.31
C ARG A 25 -2.66 3.63 -14.20
N VAL A 26 -3.42 3.31 -13.16
CA VAL A 26 -3.03 2.38 -12.09
C VAL A 26 -3.68 1.01 -12.33
N ARG A 27 -2.92 -0.08 -12.21
CA ARG A 27 -3.47 -1.44 -12.39
C ARG A 27 -4.41 -1.80 -11.24
N ARG A 28 -5.51 -2.49 -11.56
CA ARG A 28 -6.49 -2.99 -10.58
C ARG A 28 -5.84 -3.85 -9.49
N ARG A 29 -4.82 -4.65 -9.83
CA ARG A 29 -4.08 -5.51 -8.90
C ARG A 29 -3.31 -4.69 -7.85
N CYS A 30 -2.64 -3.61 -8.26
CA CYS A 30 -1.94 -2.73 -7.31
C CYS A 30 -2.93 -1.94 -6.45
N LEU A 31 -4.06 -1.50 -7.01
CA LEU A 31 -5.15 -0.90 -6.22
C LEU A 31 -5.68 -1.86 -5.15
N ALA A 32 -5.88 -3.15 -5.50
CA ALA A 32 -6.31 -4.16 -4.55
C ALA A 32 -5.27 -4.39 -3.45
N ALA A 33 -3.98 -4.54 -3.80
CA ALA A 33 -2.90 -4.67 -2.84
C ALA A 33 -2.82 -3.47 -1.88
N ALA A 34 -2.93 -2.25 -2.42
CA ALA A 34 -2.93 -1.04 -1.61
C ALA A 34 -4.17 -0.94 -0.70
N GLY A 35 -5.35 -1.35 -1.20
CA GLY A 35 -6.56 -1.44 -0.39
C GLY A 35 -6.43 -2.43 0.77
N ILE A 36 -5.84 -3.62 0.53
CA ILE A 36 -5.56 -4.61 1.57
C ILE A 36 -4.57 -4.07 2.60
N GLY A 37 -3.48 -3.43 2.15
CA GLY A 37 -2.51 -2.80 3.04
C GLY A 37 -3.14 -1.70 3.90
N TRP A 38 -4.01 -0.86 3.32
CA TRP A 38 -4.75 0.15 4.07
C TRP A 38 -5.70 -0.46 5.11
N LEU A 39 -6.46 -1.49 4.74
CA LEU A 39 -7.33 -2.19 5.69
C LEU A 39 -6.53 -2.80 6.85
N ALA A 40 -5.40 -3.44 6.56
CA ALA A 40 -4.50 -3.96 7.58
C ALA A 40 -3.98 -2.85 8.51
N ALA A 41 -3.62 -1.68 7.96
CA ALA A 41 -3.23 -0.52 8.75
C ALA A 41 -4.34 -0.08 9.71
N VAL A 42 -5.58 0.04 9.22
CA VAL A 42 -6.74 0.44 10.02
C VAL A 42 -7.04 -0.57 11.13
N VAL A 43 -6.97 -1.86 10.83
CA VAL A 43 -7.15 -2.93 11.83
C VAL A 43 -6.08 -2.81 12.92
N VAL A 44 -4.81 -2.66 12.58
CA VAL A 44 -3.74 -2.51 13.57
C VAL A 44 -3.92 -1.22 14.37
N ALA A 45 -4.23 -0.11 13.70
CA ALA A 45 -4.43 1.18 14.34
C ALA A 45 -5.59 1.20 15.36
N THR A 46 -6.57 0.30 15.20
CA THR A 46 -7.76 0.22 16.06
C THR A 46 -7.69 -0.88 17.11
N THR A 47 -6.93 -1.95 16.87
CA THR A 47 -6.88 -3.13 17.75
C THR A 47 -5.58 -3.28 18.54
N ALA A 48 -4.47 -2.69 18.08
CA ALA A 48 -3.19 -2.89 18.75
C ALA A 48 -3.08 -2.11 20.07
N THR A 49 -2.44 -2.74 21.05
CA THR A 49 -2.09 -2.15 22.35
C THR A 49 -0.56 -2.14 22.51
N PRO A 50 0.06 -1.06 23.02
CA PRO A 50 -0.55 0.19 23.50
C PRO A 50 -0.99 1.13 22.37
N THR A 51 -2.08 1.89 22.60
CA THR A 51 -2.71 2.80 21.62
C THR A 51 -1.80 3.94 21.14
N SER A 52 -0.77 4.28 21.90
CA SER A 52 0.25 5.28 21.52
C SER A 52 1.11 4.82 20.34
N ARG A 53 1.26 3.51 20.14
CA ARG A 53 2.07 2.92 19.05
C ARG A 53 1.23 2.28 17.95
N ALA A 54 -0.06 2.07 18.17
CA ALA A 54 -0.96 1.41 17.23
C ALA A 54 -1.01 2.11 15.86
N LEU A 55 -1.20 3.43 15.84
CA LEU A 55 -1.27 4.23 14.61
C LEU A 55 0.00 4.15 13.75
N PRO A 56 1.20 4.44 14.27
CA PRO A 56 2.39 4.40 13.44
C PRO A 56 2.79 2.97 13.02
N ILE A 57 2.59 1.96 13.88
CA ILE A 57 2.81 0.56 13.49
C ILE A 57 1.85 0.14 12.37
N GLY A 58 0.59 0.56 12.45
CA GLY A 58 -0.40 0.32 11.40
C GLY A 58 0.05 0.89 10.05
N LEU A 59 0.54 2.12 10.01
CA LEU A 59 1.08 2.73 8.78
C LEU A 59 2.27 1.95 8.21
N ILE A 60 3.21 1.52 9.05
CA ILE A 60 4.39 0.75 8.62
C ILE A 60 3.98 -0.59 8.02
N LEU A 61 3.17 -1.36 8.75
CA LEU A 61 2.72 -2.68 8.32
C LEU A 61 1.86 -2.59 7.06
N GLY A 62 0.90 -1.67 7.03
CA GLY A 62 0.04 -1.48 5.88
C GLY A 62 0.81 -1.05 4.64
N ALA A 63 1.76 -0.12 4.77
CA ALA A 63 2.61 0.29 3.67
C ALA A 63 3.47 -0.86 3.14
N GLY A 64 4.03 -1.68 4.04
CA GLY A 64 4.79 -2.88 3.68
C GLY A 64 3.95 -3.89 2.88
N ILE A 65 2.73 -4.19 3.34
CA ILE A 65 1.79 -5.09 2.63
C ILE A 65 1.43 -4.52 1.25
N ALA A 66 1.11 -3.23 1.18
CA ALA A 66 0.72 -2.58 -0.06
C ALA A 66 1.86 -2.56 -1.10
N ILE A 67 3.06 -2.14 -0.71
CA ILE A 67 4.24 -2.12 -1.59
C ILE A 67 4.63 -3.54 -2.00
N GLY A 68 4.70 -4.46 -1.03
CA GLY A 68 5.03 -5.86 -1.30
C GLY A 68 4.04 -6.50 -2.27
N GLY A 69 2.74 -6.27 -2.08
CA GLY A 69 1.69 -6.75 -2.97
C GLY A 69 1.72 -6.11 -4.35
N CYS A 70 1.92 -4.79 -4.46
CA CYS A 70 2.09 -4.12 -5.75
C CYS A 70 3.31 -4.65 -6.50
N LEU A 71 4.46 -4.81 -5.85
CA LEU A 71 5.68 -5.35 -6.47
C LEU A 71 5.54 -6.82 -6.88
N ALA A 72 4.95 -7.67 -6.02
CA ALA A 72 4.72 -9.08 -6.31
C ALA A 72 3.79 -9.25 -7.52
N THR A 73 2.71 -8.46 -7.58
CA THR A 73 1.78 -8.48 -8.71
C THR A 73 2.34 -7.80 -9.96
N ALA A 74 3.27 -6.85 -9.82
CA ALA A 74 3.95 -6.20 -10.94
C ALA A 74 4.96 -7.11 -11.63
N ARG A 75 5.65 -7.98 -10.87
CA ARG A 75 6.67 -8.91 -11.39
C ARG A 75 6.13 -10.30 -11.76
N GLY A 76 4.81 -10.46 -11.82
CA GLY A 76 4.22 -11.70 -12.30
C GLY A 76 4.43 -12.89 -11.38
N VAL A 77 4.57 -12.68 -10.06
CA VAL A 77 4.42 -13.78 -9.09
C VAL A 77 2.92 -14.13 -8.99
N THR A 78 2.37 -14.62 -10.10
CA THR A 78 1.07 -15.28 -10.11
C THR A 78 1.34 -16.72 -9.72
N PHE A 79 1.21 -17.03 -8.42
CA PHE A 79 1.06 -18.42 -7.99
C PHE A 79 -0.20 -18.96 -8.65
N THR A 80 -0.06 -19.89 -9.60
CA THR A 80 -1.18 -20.64 -10.15
C THR A 80 -0.89 -22.14 -10.06
N TRP A 81 -1.89 -22.87 -9.58
CA TRP A 81 -1.95 -24.32 -9.41
C TRP A 81 -2.07 -25.08 -10.76
N GLU A 82 -1.95 -24.39 -11.89
CA GLU A 82 -1.99 -24.98 -13.23
C GLU A 82 -0.69 -24.70 -13.98
N GLN A 83 0.02 -25.77 -14.31
CA GLN A 83 1.36 -25.79 -14.92
C GLN A 83 1.42 -25.25 -16.36
N GLN A 84 0.28 -25.07 -17.04
CA GLN A 84 0.23 -24.94 -18.50
C GLN A 84 -0.29 -23.61 -19.03
N GLN A 85 -0.68 -22.66 -18.18
CA GLN A 85 -1.09 -21.33 -18.64
C GLN A 85 -0.02 -20.27 -18.38
N THR A 86 0.57 -19.74 -19.47
CA THR A 86 1.35 -18.51 -19.42
C THR A 86 0.39 -17.33 -19.32
N TYR A 87 -0.07 -17.03 -18.11
CA TYR A 87 -0.94 -15.87 -17.88
C TYR A 87 -0.13 -14.58 -18.01
N TRP A 88 -0.04 -14.09 -19.25
CA TRP A 88 0.42 -12.75 -19.62
C TRP A 88 1.84 -12.44 -19.13
N ALA A 89 2.83 -12.81 -19.96
CA ALA A 89 4.17 -12.27 -19.85
C ALA A 89 4.06 -10.74 -19.80
N TYR A 90 4.55 -10.17 -18.72
CA TYR A 90 4.50 -8.74 -18.52
C TYR A 90 5.53 -8.07 -19.45
N ASP A 91 5.10 -7.22 -20.39
CA ASP A 91 5.93 -6.52 -21.40
C ASP A 91 6.96 -5.52 -20.83
N GLY A 92 7.34 -5.67 -19.55
CA GLY A 92 8.46 -4.98 -18.91
C GLY A 92 8.18 -3.55 -18.40
N LYS A 93 7.06 -2.93 -18.75
CA LYS A 93 6.81 -1.51 -18.40
C LYS A 93 5.77 -1.35 -17.28
N ILE A 94 6.27 -1.19 -16.05
CA ILE A 94 5.50 -0.71 -14.87
C ILE A 94 4.85 0.63 -15.22
N PRO A 95 3.50 0.74 -15.22
CA PRO A 95 2.85 2.02 -15.46
C PRO A 95 3.39 3.05 -14.47
N PRO A 96 3.60 4.30 -14.90
CA PRO A 96 4.07 5.35 -14.00
C PRO A 96 3.14 5.53 -12.80
N GLY A 97 1.83 5.31 -12.98
CA GLY A 97 0.85 5.34 -11.89
C GLY A 97 1.13 4.35 -10.77
N ASP A 98 1.53 3.12 -11.09
CA ASP A 98 1.87 2.12 -10.07
C ASP A 98 3.11 2.54 -9.26
N ARG A 99 4.12 3.13 -9.92
CA ARG A 99 5.30 3.67 -9.24
C ARG A 99 4.93 4.83 -8.32
N LEU A 100 4.03 5.71 -8.75
CA LEU A 100 3.55 6.82 -7.92
C LEU A 100 2.78 6.30 -6.69
N VAL A 101 1.98 5.24 -6.85
CA VAL A 101 1.31 4.58 -5.71
C VAL A 101 2.33 3.97 -4.74
N GLU A 102 3.38 3.33 -5.25
CA GLU A 102 4.48 2.80 -4.43
C GLU A 102 5.21 3.91 -3.67
N VAL A 103 5.56 5.01 -4.34
CA VAL A 103 6.22 6.17 -3.72
C VAL A 103 5.34 6.81 -2.64
N LEU A 104 4.06 7.08 -2.96
CA LEU A 104 3.11 7.63 -2.01
C LEU A 104 2.97 6.72 -0.77
N THR A 105 2.87 5.41 -1.00
CA THR A 105 2.76 4.42 0.07
C THR A 105 4.05 4.32 0.89
N GLY A 106 5.22 4.44 0.25
CA GLY A 106 6.51 4.49 0.92
C GLY A 106 6.63 5.72 1.83
N LEU A 107 6.16 6.88 1.39
CA LEU A 107 6.09 8.09 2.23
C LEU A 107 5.17 7.88 3.43
N VAL A 108 4.03 7.21 3.26
CA VAL A 108 3.12 6.87 4.37
C VAL A 108 3.82 5.96 5.40
N GLY A 109 4.54 4.93 4.94
CA GLY A 109 5.35 4.07 5.81
C GLY A 109 6.44 4.85 6.56
N LEU A 110 7.15 5.74 5.87
CA LEU A 110 8.18 6.60 6.46
C LEU A 110 7.60 7.53 7.55
N ILE A 111 6.40 8.08 7.34
CA ILE A 111 5.70 8.86 8.37
C ILE A 111 5.43 8.00 9.61
N GLY A 112 5.03 6.74 9.42
CA GLY A 112 4.90 5.78 10.52
C GLY A 112 6.21 5.58 11.29
N VAL A 113 7.33 5.40 10.58
CA VAL A 113 8.66 5.24 11.20
C VAL A 113 9.08 6.50 11.98
N MET A 114 8.95 7.68 11.37
CA MET A 114 9.28 8.96 12.02
C MET A 114 8.40 9.24 13.24
N ALA A 115 7.20 8.68 13.30
CA ALA A 115 6.31 8.83 14.45
C ALA A 115 6.64 7.87 15.61
N LEU A 116 7.46 6.84 15.38
CA LEU A 116 7.99 5.94 16.41
C LEU A 116 9.33 6.39 16.99
N ALA A 117 10.10 7.16 16.23
CA ALA A 117 11.34 7.80 16.68
C ALA A 117 11.05 8.94 17.67
#